data_AF-D3RX84-F1
#
_entry.id   AF-D3RX84-F1
#
_cell.length_a   1.000
_cell.length_b   1.000
_cell.length_c   1.000
_cell.angle_alpha   90.00
_cell.angle_beta   90.00
_cell.angle_gamma   90.00
#
_symmetry.space_group_name_H-M   'P 1'
#
loop_
_entity.id
_entity.type
_entity.pdbx_description
1 polymer ?
#
loop_
_entity_poly.entity_id
_entity_poly.type
_entity_poly.pdbx_seq_one_letter_code
_entity_poly.pdbx_strand_id
1 'polypeptide(L)'
;MKLKHAIWTLILGAVSGFSTFAILNSFEEIRRFSTFLLLALLTSLLFSAAYSRAVKKLKNLRFFIPFTLATFLVSVFTFTLYLGFALMQEQAAFLHVRKVALSSDCALLSEEDLENYDVLRRALKSAEISGSAMIKISPEELKKLSKYYGKCVIYNGSAYEINVAVT
;
A
#
# COMPACT_ATOMS: atom_id res chain seq x y z
N MET A 1 16.64 30.57 -3.38
CA MET A 1 15.46 30.45 -4.28
C MET A 1 14.31 31.23 -3.65
N LYS A 2 13.57 32.07 -4.38
CA LYS A 2 12.44 32.83 -3.80
C LYS A 2 11.30 31.86 -3.43
N LEU A 3 10.58 32.08 -2.33
CA LEU A 3 9.49 31.24 -1.83
C LEU A 3 8.46 30.88 -2.93
N LYS A 4 8.11 31.86 -3.78
CA LYS A 4 7.23 31.66 -4.94
C LYS A 4 7.71 30.53 -5.86
N HIS A 5 9.00 30.45 -6.17
CA HIS A 5 9.53 29.40 -7.04
C HIS A 5 9.49 28.03 -6.38
N ALA A 6 9.72 27.95 -5.07
CA ALA A 6 9.63 26.69 -4.33
C ALA A 6 8.21 26.12 -4.33
N ILE A 7 7.19 26.98 -4.09
CA ILE A 7 5.79 26.57 -4.16
C ILE A 7 5.45 26.04 -5.56
N TRP A 8 5.88 26.72 -6.62
CA TRP A 8 5.64 26.27 -7.99
C TRP A 8 6.36 24.96 -8.32
N THR A 9 7.59 24.75 -7.83
CA THR A 9 8.30 23.47 -7.98
C THR A 9 7.51 22.32 -7.34
N LEU A 10 6.96 22.52 -6.14
CA LEU A 10 6.16 21.52 -5.45
C LEU A 10 4.89 21.17 -6.24
N ILE A 11 4.16 22.18 -6.69
CA ILE A 11 2.92 21.99 -7.47
C ILE A 11 3.22 21.27 -8.79
N LEU A 12 4.20 21.75 -9.57
CA LEU A 12 4.53 21.15 -10.86
C LEU A 12 5.09 19.73 -10.71
N GLY A 13 5.88 19.48 -9.67
CA GLY A 13 6.38 18.16 -9.36
C GLY A 13 5.25 17.18 -9.00
N ALA A 14 4.31 17.59 -8.15
CA ALA A 14 3.16 16.76 -7.80
C ALA A 14 2.27 16.46 -9.02
N VAL A 15 1.99 17.47 -9.86
CA VAL A 15 1.21 17.30 -11.10
C VAL A 15 1.94 16.39 -12.09
N SER A 16 3.26 16.52 -12.24
CA SER A 16 4.08 15.62 -13.06
C SER A 16 4.01 14.18 -12.55
N GLY A 17 4.17 13.97 -11.24
CA GLY A 17 4.13 12.65 -10.63
C GLY A 17 2.78 11.97 -10.86
N PHE A 18 1.68 12.69 -10.62
CA PHE A 18 0.33 12.17 -10.82
C PHE A 18 0.02 11.88 -12.29
N SER A 19 0.42 12.78 -13.19
CA SER A 19 0.22 12.59 -14.65
C SER A 19 1.00 11.39 -15.16
N THR A 20 2.25 11.21 -14.70
CA THR A 20 3.09 10.06 -15.07
C THR A 20 2.49 8.75 -14.54
N PHE A 21 1.98 8.76 -13.31
CA PHE A 21 1.27 7.63 -12.74
C PHE A 21 0.02 7.26 -13.56
N ALA A 22 -0.82 8.25 -13.88
CA ALA A 22 -2.04 8.03 -14.65
C ALA A 22 -1.76 7.41 -16.02
N ILE A 23 -0.72 7.91 -16.72
CA ILE A 23 -0.28 7.34 -18.00
C ILE A 23 0.15 5.89 -17.83
N LEU A 24 1.01 5.58 -16.85
CA LEU A 24 1.48 4.21 -16.63
C LEU A 24 0.37 3.25 -16.23
N ASN A 25 -0.65 3.73 -15.50
CA ASN A 25 -1.78 2.91 -15.12
C ASN A 25 -2.70 2.58 -16.31
N SER A 26 -2.71 3.41 -17.35
CA SER A 26 -3.46 3.15 -18.59
C SER A 26 -2.75 2.18 -19.54
N PHE A 27 -1.46 1.92 -19.36
CA PHE A 27 -0.67 1.05 -20.25
C PHE A 27 0.04 -0.04 -19.45
N GLU A 28 -0.67 -1.16 -19.21
CA GLU A 28 -0.17 -2.30 -18.42
C GLU A 28 1.16 -2.86 -18.94
N GLU A 29 1.38 -2.85 -20.26
CA GLU A 29 2.62 -3.36 -20.88
C GLU A 29 3.87 -2.50 -20.58
N ILE A 30 3.69 -1.26 -20.12
CA ILE A 30 4.76 -0.25 -20.03
C ILE A 30 5.21 0.00 -18.57
N ARG A 31 4.68 -0.78 -17.61
CA ARG A 31 4.86 -0.60 -16.14
C ARG A 31 6.28 -0.85 -15.60
N ARG A 32 7.32 -0.66 -16.42
CA ARG A 32 8.73 -0.72 -16.00
C ARG A 32 9.14 0.59 -15.33
N PHE A 33 9.92 0.46 -14.25
CA PHE A 33 10.46 1.62 -13.51
C PHE A 33 11.31 2.55 -14.40
N SER A 34 12.03 2.01 -15.39
CA SER A 34 12.80 2.81 -16.35
C SER A 34 11.90 3.71 -17.20
N THR A 35 10.73 3.23 -17.64
CA THR A 35 9.78 4.04 -18.39
C THR A 35 9.16 5.14 -17.54
N PHE A 36 8.89 4.83 -16.26
CA PHE A 36 8.48 5.85 -15.28
C PHE A 36 9.49 6.99 -15.18
N LEU A 37 10.77 6.67 -14.97
CA LEU A 37 11.82 7.69 -14.84
C LEU A 37 11.93 8.55 -16.10
N LEU A 38 11.84 7.94 -17.28
CA LEU A 38 11.87 8.65 -18.56
C LEU A 38 10.69 9.63 -18.67
N LEU A 39 9.47 9.16 -18.40
CA LEU A 39 8.25 9.99 -18.48
C LEU A 39 8.24 11.10 -17.43
N ALA A 40 8.67 10.81 -16.21
CA ALA A 40 8.79 11.80 -15.14
C ALA A 40 9.82 12.88 -15.51
N LEU A 41 10.94 12.51 -16.14
CA LEU A 41 11.94 13.46 -16.63
C LEU A 41 11.40 14.34 -17.76
N LEU A 42 10.75 13.74 -18.76
CA LEU A 42 10.17 14.46 -19.90
C LEU A 42 9.08 15.44 -19.46
N THR A 43 8.15 15.01 -18.59
CA THR A 43 7.10 15.87 -18.06
C THR A 43 7.66 16.98 -17.18
N SER A 44 8.68 16.69 -16.36
CA SER A 44 9.36 17.69 -15.55
C SER A 44 10.08 18.74 -16.40
N LEU A 45 10.74 18.33 -17.49
CA LEU A 45 11.35 19.23 -18.47
C LEU A 45 10.30 20.14 -19.12
N LEU A 46 9.18 19.57 -19.59
CA LEU A 46 8.09 20.32 -20.23
C LEU A 46 7.49 21.36 -19.27
N PHE A 47 7.15 20.97 -18.05
CA PHE A 47 6.59 21.89 -17.06
C PHE A 47 7.59 22.96 -16.61
N SER A 48 8.85 22.58 -16.42
CA SER A 48 9.90 23.54 -16.08
C SER A 48 10.15 24.53 -17.21
N ALA A 49 10.06 24.10 -18.47
CA ALA A 49 10.19 24.97 -19.63
C ALA A 49 9.00 25.92 -19.75
N ALA A 50 7.77 25.41 -19.59
CA ALA A 50 6.56 26.23 -19.59
C ALA A 50 6.61 27.31 -18.49
N TYR A 51 6.96 26.93 -17.26
CA TYR A 51 7.09 27.86 -16.14
C TYR A 51 8.20 28.88 -16.35
N SER A 52 9.39 28.42 -16.76
CA SER A 52 10.54 29.30 -16.99
C SER A 52 10.30 30.27 -18.15
N ARG A 53 9.50 29.87 -19.16
CA ARG A 53 9.01 30.77 -20.22
C ARG A 53 8.05 31.82 -19.65
N ALA A 54 7.09 31.43 -18.82
CA ALA A 54 6.14 32.36 -18.20
C ALA A 54 6.83 33.41 -17.31
N VAL A 55 7.91 33.03 -16.62
CA VAL A 55 8.70 33.94 -15.76
C VAL A 55 9.83 34.65 -16.52
N LYS A 56 9.91 34.48 -17.86
CA LYS A 56 10.95 35.07 -18.72
C LYS A 56 12.38 34.70 -18.31
N LYS A 57 12.57 33.52 -17.69
CA LYS A 57 13.86 32.99 -17.22
C LYS A 57 14.35 31.77 -17.99
N LEU A 58 13.71 31.41 -19.11
CA LEU A 58 14.04 30.20 -19.89
C LEU A 58 15.52 30.12 -20.31
N LYS A 59 16.11 31.24 -20.73
CA LYS A 59 17.53 31.29 -21.15
C LYS A 59 18.53 31.22 -19.98
N ASN A 60 18.06 31.33 -18.74
CA ASN A 60 18.92 31.27 -17.55
C ASN A 60 19.11 29.82 -17.10
N LEU A 61 20.12 29.15 -17.67
CA LEU A 61 20.45 27.75 -17.36
C LEU A 61 20.71 27.52 -15.86
N ARG A 62 21.31 28.49 -15.16
CA ARG A 62 21.57 28.42 -13.72
C ARG A 62 20.28 28.40 -12.88
N PHE A 63 19.16 28.83 -13.46
CA PHE A 63 17.83 28.71 -12.85
C PHE A 63 17.10 27.47 -13.36
N PHE A 64 17.12 27.24 -14.68
CA PHE A 64 16.34 26.18 -15.32
C PHE A 64 16.74 24.77 -14.89
N ILE A 65 18.04 24.46 -14.85
CA ILE A 65 18.54 23.14 -14.51
C ILE A 65 18.15 22.73 -13.07
N PRO A 66 18.48 23.51 -12.02
CA PRO A 66 18.12 23.11 -10.66
C PRO A 66 16.60 23.09 -10.43
N PHE A 67 15.85 23.98 -11.11
CA PHE A 67 14.39 23.97 -11.03
C PHE A 67 13.79 22.69 -11.64
N THR A 68 14.32 22.26 -12.78
CA THR A 68 13.90 21.01 -13.45
C THR A 68 14.25 19.79 -12.60
N LEU A 69 15.47 19.74 -12.07
CA LEU A 69 15.90 18.65 -11.19
C LEU A 69 15.02 18.57 -9.94
N ALA A 70 14.71 19.71 -9.32
CA ALA A 70 13.84 19.73 -8.14
C ALA A 70 12.41 19.28 -8.48
N THR A 71 11.86 19.68 -9.63
CA THR A 71 10.54 19.25 -10.11
C THR A 71 10.51 17.74 -10.34
N PHE A 72 11.58 17.20 -10.95
CA PHE A 72 11.75 15.76 -11.16
C PHE A 72 11.81 14.98 -9.85
N LEU A 73 12.61 15.44 -8.87
CA LEU A 73 12.70 14.78 -7.57
C LEU A 73 11.36 14.77 -6.83
N VAL A 74 10.60 15.87 -6.87
CA VAL A 74 9.25 15.93 -6.29
C VAL A 74 8.29 14.98 -7.01
N SER A 75 8.40 14.87 -8.34
CA SER A 75 7.60 13.93 -9.15
C SER A 75 7.87 12.47 -8.75
N VAL A 76 9.15 12.09 -8.63
CA VAL A 76 9.57 10.76 -8.15
C VAL A 76 9.05 10.51 -6.74
N PHE A 77 9.23 11.46 -5.82
CA PHE A 77 8.77 11.31 -4.44
C PHE A 77 7.24 11.15 -4.36
N THR A 78 6.48 11.94 -5.11
CA THR A 78 5.02 11.86 -5.17
C THR A 78 4.56 10.50 -5.69
N PHE A 79 5.21 9.99 -6.73
CA PHE A 79 4.94 8.65 -7.25
C PHE A 79 5.25 7.56 -6.21
N THR A 80 6.39 7.63 -5.53
CA THR A 80 6.76 6.66 -4.49
C THR A 80 5.75 6.64 -3.35
N LEU A 81 5.28 7.82 -2.90
CA LEU A 81 4.21 7.90 -1.92
C LEU A 81 2.94 7.22 -2.41
N TYR A 82 2.51 7.53 -3.64
CA TYR A 82 1.31 6.94 -4.21
C TYR A 82 1.42 5.42 -4.34
N LEU A 83 2.55 4.91 -4.85
CA LEU A 83 2.83 3.49 -4.93
C LEU A 83 2.84 2.83 -3.54
N GLY A 84 3.41 3.50 -2.54
CA GLY A 84 3.38 3.04 -1.15
C GLY A 84 1.95 2.91 -0.61
N PHE A 85 1.10 3.90 -0.86
CA PHE A 85 -0.33 3.84 -0.49
C PHE A 85 -1.08 2.73 -1.22
N ALA A 86 -0.81 2.56 -2.52
CA ALA A 86 -1.43 1.50 -3.33
C ALA A 86 -1.00 0.11 -2.84
N LEU A 87 0.30 -0.10 -2.57
CA LEU A 87 0.82 -1.35 -2.02
C LEU A 87 0.25 -1.63 -0.62
N MET A 88 0.09 -0.61 0.23
CA MET A 88 -0.57 -0.77 1.53
C MET A 88 -2.05 -1.16 1.40
N GLN A 89 -2.74 -0.75 0.33
CA GLN A 89 -4.10 -1.18 0.05
C GLN A 89 -4.18 -2.61 -0.52
N GLU A 90 -3.18 -3.05 -1.28
CA GLU A 90 -3.17 -4.35 -1.93
C GLU A 90 -2.65 -5.50 -1.05
N GLN A 91 -1.93 -5.21 0.05
CA GLN A 91 -1.53 -6.25 1.01
C GLN A 91 -2.75 -6.98 1.55
N ALA A 92 -2.92 -8.22 1.09
CA ALA A 92 -3.95 -9.11 1.57
C ALA A 92 -3.42 -9.85 2.80
N ALA A 93 -4.02 -9.59 3.95
CA ALA A 93 -3.82 -10.44 5.12
C ALA A 93 -4.74 -11.65 5.01
N PHE A 94 -4.22 -12.82 5.35
CA PHE A 94 -4.95 -14.08 5.39
C PHE A 94 -4.94 -14.62 6.81
N LEU A 95 -6.14 -14.88 7.34
CA LEU A 95 -6.33 -15.60 8.58
C LEU A 95 -6.14 -17.10 8.28
N HIS A 96 -5.11 -17.69 8.86
CA HIS A 96 -4.84 -19.11 8.79
C HIS A 96 -5.22 -19.77 10.10
N VAL A 97 -6.18 -20.69 10.06
CA VAL A 97 -6.65 -21.46 11.21
C VAL A 97 -6.31 -22.91 10.98
N ARG A 98 -5.58 -23.54 11.91
CA ARG A 98 -5.14 -24.93 11.78
C ARG A 98 -5.51 -25.72 13.03
N LYS A 99 -6.05 -26.92 12.86
CA LYS A 99 -6.30 -27.84 13.97
C LYS A 99 -4.97 -28.34 14.55
N VAL A 100 -4.83 -28.24 15.88
CA VAL A 100 -3.62 -28.63 16.62
C VAL A 100 -3.96 -29.60 17.75
N ALA A 101 -2.94 -30.19 18.36
CA ALA A 101 -3.14 -31.02 19.55
C ALA A 101 -3.62 -30.15 20.72
N LEU A 102 -4.56 -30.67 21.50
CA LEU A 102 -5.12 -29.99 22.66
C LEU A 102 -4.02 -29.83 23.73
N SER A 103 -3.75 -28.60 24.15
CA SER A 103 -2.85 -28.27 25.25
C SER A 103 -3.60 -27.54 26.37
N SER A 104 -3.02 -27.52 27.57
CA SER A 104 -3.57 -26.81 28.74
C SER A 104 -3.67 -25.30 28.54
N ASP A 105 -2.94 -24.75 27.56
CA ASP A 105 -2.75 -23.31 27.37
C ASP A 105 -3.71 -22.74 26.31
N CYS A 106 -4.62 -23.56 25.79
CA CYS A 106 -5.62 -23.14 24.80
C CYS A 106 -6.79 -22.42 25.49
N ALA A 107 -7.15 -21.23 24.98
CA ALA A 107 -8.28 -20.47 25.50
C ALA A 107 -9.60 -20.96 24.91
N LEU A 108 -10.63 -21.17 25.74
CA LEU A 108 -11.96 -21.52 25.24
C LEU A 108 -12.60 -20.31 24.54
N LEU A 109 -13.04 -20.48 23.30
CA LEU A 109 -13.86 -19.50 22.60
C LEU A 109 -15.34 -19.85 22.79
N SER A 110 -16.10 -18.93 23.39
CA SER A 110 -17.56 -19.04 23.43
C SER A 110 -18.19 -18.55 22.12
N GLU A 111 -19.46 -18.88 21.87
CA GLU A 111 -20.20 -18.31 20.73
C GLU A 111 -20.38 -16.79 20.87
N GLU A 112 -20.54 -16.29 22.10
CA GLU A 112 -20.59 -14.85 22.39
C GLU A 112 -19.28 -14.14 22.00
N ASP A 113 -18.13 -14.79 22.24
CA ASP A 113 -16.84 -14.27 21.80
C ASP A 113 -16.77 -14.17 20.28
N LEU A 114 -17.45 -15.05 19.54
CA LEU A 114 -17.42 -15.14 18.09
C LEU A 114 -18.45 -14.25 17.37
N GLU A 115 -19.47 -13.74 18.06
CA GLU A 115 -20.49 -12.83 17.47
C GLU A 115 -19.86 -11.59 16.83
N ASN A 116 -18.74 -11.12 17.38
CA ASN A 116 -18.03 -9.94 16.87
C ASN A 116 -16.94 -10.28 15.83
N TYR A 117 -16.75 -11.56 15.50
CA TYR A 117 -15.68 -12.04 14.62
C TYR A 117 -16.17 -13.08 13.60
N ASP A 118 -17.09 -12.67 12.72
CA ASP A 118 -17.65 -13.52 11.66
C ASP A 118 -16.60 -14.25 10.80
N VAL A 119 -15.47 -13.61 10.49
CA VAL A 119 -14.39 -14.26 9.72
C VAL A 119 -13.72 -15.36 10.51
N LEU A 120 -13.47 -15.16 11.80
CA LEU A 120 -12.89 -16.19 12.65
C LEU A 120 -13.84 -17.39 12.77
N ARG A 121 -15.14 -17.14 12.95
CA ARG A 121 -16.16 -18.18 12.97
C ARG A 121 -16.19 -18.98 11.67
N ARG A 122 -16.14 -18.31 10.51
CA ARG A 122 -16.07 -19.00 9.21
C ARG A 122 -14.80 -19.83 9.06
N ALA A 123 -13.65 -19.30 9.47
CA ALA A 123 -12.38 -20.01 9.38
C ALA A 123 -12.35 -21.25 10.28
N LEU A 124 -12.87 -21.16 11.52
CA LEU A 124 -12.99 -22.28 12.44
C LEU A 124 -13.92 -23.38 11.89
N LYS A 125 -15.09 -23.00 11.36
CA LYS A 125 -16.02 -23.96 10.72
C LYS A 125 -15.40 -24.66 9.51
N SER A 126 -14.67 -23.92 8.67
CA SER A 126 -13.95 -24.54 7.56
C SER A 126 -12.85 -25.48 8.07
N ALA A 127 -12.06 -25.07 9.06
CA ALA A 127 -10.98 -25.87 9.63
C ALA A 127 -11.48 -27.12 10.40
N GLU A 128 -12.72 -27.12 10.91
CA GLU A 128 -13.38 -28.28 11.49
C GLU A 128 -13.56 -29.42 10.47
N ILE A 129 -13.85 -29.06 9.22
CA ILE A 129 -14.07 -30.02 8.12
C ILE A 129 -12.75 -30.47 7.50
N SER A 130 -11.85 -29.53 7.18
CA SER A 130 -10.63 -29.79 6.40
C SER A 130 -9.35 -29.92 7.24
N GLY A 131 -9.41 -29.68 8.54
CA GLY A 131 -8.23 -29.61 9.43
C GLY A 131 -7.45 -28.29 9.36
N SER A 132 -7.66 -27.47 8.32
CA SER A 132 -7.11 -26.12 8.21
C SER A 132 -7.91 -25.25 7.24
N ALA A 133 -7.96 -23.94 7.49
CA ALA A 133 -8.60 -22.96 6.63
C ALA A 133 -7.75 -21.71 6.47
N MET A 134 -7.82 -21.09 5.29
CA MET A 134 -7.21 -19.80 5.00
C MET A 134 -8.26 -18.87 4.41
N ILE A 135 -8.52 -17.74 5.07
CA ILE A 135 -9.54 -16.78 4.65
C ILE A 135 -8.91 -15.39 4.55
N LYS A 136 -9.13 -14.69 3.44
CA LYS A 136 -8.71 -13.30 3.27
C LYS A 136 -9.46 -12.41 4.28
N ILE A 137 -8.70 -11.58 4.99
CA ILE A 137 -9.21 -10.60 5.96
C ILE A 137 -8.87 -9.18 5.52
N SER A 138 -9.77 -8.25 5.86
CA SER A 138 -9.55 -6.83 5.72
C SER A 138 -8.57 -6.29 6.77
N PRO A 139 -7.95 -5.12 6.56
CA PRO A 139 -7.11 -4.47 7.56
C PRO A 139 -7.83 -4.16 8.89
N GLU A 140 -9.14 -3.96 8.85
CA GLU A 140 -9.96 -3.72 10.05
C GLU A 140 -10.13 -5.01 10.87
N GLU A 141 -10.41 -6.13 10.20
CA GLU A 141 -10.48 -7.46 10.82
C GLU A 141 -9.11 -7.88 11.37
N LEU A 142 -8.03 -7.52 10.68
CA LEU A 142 -6.66 -7.76 11.14
C LEU A 142 -6.42 -7.14 12.53
N LYS A 143 -6.85 -5.89 12.74
CA LYS A 143 -6.72 -5.21 14.03
C LYS A 143 -7.61 -5.85 15.10
N LYS A 144 -8.86 -6.17 14.74
CA LYS A 144 -9.86 -6.78 15.63
C LYS A 144 -9.41 -8.14 16.17
N LEU A 145 -8.77 -8.95 15.34
CA LEU A 145 -8.34 -10.31 15.65
C LEU A 145 -6.94 -10.41 16.28
N SER A 146 -6.22 -9.28 16.43
CA SER A 146 -4.86 -9.22 16.98
C SER A 146 -4.68 -9.96 18.31
N LYS A 147 -5.71 -9.97 19.17
CA LYS A 147 -5.68 -10.68 20.47
C LYS A 147 -5.60 -12.21 20.35
N TYR A 148 -5.88 -12.78 19.18
CA TYR A 148 -5.91 -14.24 18.96
C TYR A 148 -4.70 -14.75 18.17
N TYR A 149 -3.87 -13.87 17.60
CA TYR A 149 -2.75 -14.28 16.76
C TYR A 149 -1.64 -14.97 17.56
N GLY A 150 -1.15 -16.08 17.02
CA GLY A 150 -0.18 -16.96 17.67
C GLY A 150 -0.73 -17.68 18.90
N LYS A 151 -2.05 -17.64 19.13
CA LYS A 151 -2.69 -18.31 20.26
C LYS A 151 -3.41 -19.58 19.83
N CYS A 152 -3.45 -20.53 20.76
CA CYS A 152 -4.33 -21.69 20.68
C CYS A 152 -5.70 -21.35 21.26
N VAL A 153 -6.75 -21.76 20.55
CA VAL A 153 -8.14 -21.61 20.99
C VAL A 153 -8.89 -22.92 20.88
N ILE A 154 -9.87 -23.13 21.76
CA ILE A 154 -10.75 -24.30 21.74
C ILE A 154 -12.11 -23.89 21.16
N TYR A 155 -12.55 -24.58 20.12
CA TYR A 155 -13.85 -24.43 19.47
C TYR A 155 -14.44 -25.82 19.22
N ASN A 156 -15.70 -26.06 19.61
CA ASN A 156 -16.35 -27.38 19.53
C ASN A 156 -15.50 -28.55 20.09
N GLY A 157 -14.79 -28.32 21.21
CA GLY A 157 -13.94 -29.33 21.85
C GLY A 157 -12.65 -29.69 21.09
N SER A 158 -12.36 -29.03 19.97
CA SER A 158 -11.10 -29.17 19.22
C SER A 158 -10.22 -27.93 19.41
N ALA A 159 -8.91 -28.13 19.43
CA ALA A 159 -7.93 -27.04 19.52
C ALA A 159 -7.51 -26.55 18.13
N TYR A 160 -7.40 -25.23 18.00
CA TYR A 160 -7.00 -24.54 16.77
C TYR A 160 -5.96 -23.48 17.06
N GLU A 161 -4.95 -23.39 16.20
CA GLU A 161 -3.98 -22.31 16.18
C GLU A 161 -4.43 -21.25 15.17
N ILE A 162 -4.41 -19.98 15.59
CA ILE A 162 -4.77 -18.84 14.75
C ILE A 162 -3.51 -18.06 14.39
N ASN A 163 -3.19 -18.02 13.11
CA ASN A 163 -2.05 -17.31 12.55
C ASN A 163 -2.48 -16.34 11.45
N VAL A 164 -1.61 -15.38 11.15
CA VAL A 164 -1.79 -14.46 10.01
C VAL A 164 -0.65 -14.65 9.04
N ALA A 165 -0.98 -14.86 7.78
CA ALA A 165 -0.05 -14.72 6.67
C ALA A 165 -0.30 -13.37 5.99
N VAL A 166 0.78 -12.61 5.76
CA VAL A 166 0.73 -11.38 4.96
C VAL A 166 1.46 -11.69 3.65
N THR A 167 0.76 -11.50 2.52
CA THR A 167 1.31 -11.69 1.17
C THR A 167 1.36 -10.38 0.41
#